data_AF-A0A671P953-F1
#
_entry.id   AF-A0A671P953-F1
#
_cell.length_a   1.000
_cell.length_b   1.000
_cell.length_c   1.000
_cell.angle_alpha   90.00
_cell.angle_beta   90.00
_cell.angle_gamma   90.00
#
_symmetry.space_group_name_H-M   'P 1'
#
loop_
_entity.id
_entity.type
_entity.pdbx_description
1 polymer ?
#
loop_
_entity_poly.entity_id
_entity_poly.type
_entity_poly.pdbx_seq_one_letter_code
_entity_poly.pdbx_strand_id
1 'polypeptide(L)'
;MPAHTSKEILVVFSSLTTCDPANIYELIKTLNGLKIRVSVIGLSAEVRVCTILTRETGGSYNVILDESHFKELLMLHVKPPPASSSSECSLIRMGFPQHVIASMSDQDAKPSFSMSTHSWRLLLPTPQCRAKYTELPVECKVCGLTLVSAPHLARSFHHLFPLEAFQETPLESYEGERFCEACQGELKDKSVFTCLACKKVFCVECDLFIHDTLHCCPSCIPSRN
;
A
#
# COMPACT_ATOMS: atom_id res chain seq x y z
N MET A 1 -6.10 13.82 13.35
CA MET A 1 -6.26 13.23 12.01
C MET A 1 -7.72 13.29 11.62
N PRO A 2 -8.04 13.53 10.33
CA PRO A 2 -9.41 13.55 9.83
C PRO A 2 -10.17 12.24 10.09
N ALA A 3 -11.51 12.27 10.04
CA ALA A 3 -12.35 11.09 10.28
C ALA A 3 -12.24 10.02 9.18
N HIS A 4 -11.89 10.41 7.95
CA HIS A 4 -11.78 9.52 6.79
C HIS A 4 -10.48 8.70 6.72
N THR A 5 -9.48 9.03 7.55
CA THR A 5 -8.20 8.32 7.54
C THR A 5 -8.34 7.03 8.34
N SER A 6 -7.87 5.90 7.80
CA SER A 6 -7.65 4.72 8.65
C SER A 6 -6.58 5.06 9.69
N LYS A 7 -6.89 4.80 10.96
CA LYS A 7 -5.97 5.02 12.08
C LYS A 7 -5.48 3.67 12.54
N GLU A 8 -4.24 3.36 12.20
CA GLU A 8 -3.66 2.04 12.40
C GLU A 8 -2.38 2.15 13.22
N ILE A 9 -2.20 1.23 14.17
CA ILE A 9 -0.99 1.09 14.97
C ILE A 9 -0.50 -0.34 14.81
N LEU A 10 0.77 -0.50 14.40
CA LEU A 10 1.47 -1.78 14.38
C LEU A 10 2.48 -1.81 15.53
N VAL A 11 2.34 -2.76 16.45
CA VAL A 11 3.24 -2.95 17.59
C VAL A 11 4.06 -4.22 17.38
N VAL A 12 5.38 -4.09 17.32
CA VAL A 12 6.28 -5.24 17.43
C VAL A 12 6.62 -5.43 18.90
N PHE A 13 6.11 -6.48 19.52
CA PHE A 13 6.17 -6.71 20.96
C PHE A 13 7.12 -7.85 21.30
N SER A 14 8.20 -7.55 22.02
CA SER A 14 9.26 -8.50 22.36
C SER A 14 9.17 -9.10 23.76
N SER A 15 8.37 -8.51 24.63
CA SER A 15 8.27 -8.89 26.05
C SER A 15 7.13 -9.88 26.27
N LEU A 16 7.16 -10.61 27.39
CA LEU A 16 6.04 -11.42 27.87
C LEU A 16 5.17 -10.68 28.89
N THR A 17 5.66 -9.56 29.41
CA THR A 17 5.00 -8.75 30.43
C THR A 17 4.89 -7.30 29.96
N THR A 18 3.72 -6.70 30.17
CA THR A 18 3.50 -5.25 30.04
C THR A 18 3.56 -4.65 31.45
N CYS A 19 4.30 -3.55 31.61
CA CYS A 19 4.49 -2.89 32.91
C CYS A 19 3.87 -1.49 32.84
N ASP A 20 2.55 -1.44 32.72
CA ASP A 20 1.82 -0.19 32.57
C ASP A 20 1.45 0.41 33.94
N PRO A 21 1.66 1.72 34.16
CA PRO A 21 1.33 2.36 35.44
C PRO A 21 -0.19 2.56 35.65
N ALA A 22 -0.99 2.42 34.58
CA ALA A 22 -2.42 2.64 34.57
C ALA A 22 -3.16 1.44 33.96
N ASN A 23 -4.49 1.43 34.08
CA ASN A 23 -5.33 0.34 33.60
C ASN A 23 -5.43 0.32 32.06
N ILE A 24 -4.76 -0.65 31.43
CA ILE A 24 -4.76 -0.82 29.97
C ILE A 24 -6.15 -1.10 29.37
N TYR A 25 -7.08 -1.66 30.14
CA TYR A 25 -8.44 -1.92 29.64
C TYR A 25 -9.25 -0.64 29.39
N GLU A 26 -8.95 0.44 30.11
CA GLU A 26 -9.54 1.76 29.85
C GLU A 26 -8.98 2.38 28.57
N LEU A 27 -7.68 2.17 28.31
CA LEU A 27 -7.06 2.57 27.06
C LEU A 27 -7.66 1.81 25.88
N ILE A 28 -7.87 0.49 25.98
CA ILE A 28 -8.52 -0.31 24.93
C ILE A 28 -9.89 0.26 24.58
N LYS A 29 -10.71 0.60 25.58
CA LYS A 29 -12.01 1.25 25.36
C LYS A 29 -11.88 2.61 24.67
N THR A 30 -10.88 3.40 25.06
CA THR A 30 -10.61 4.71 24.46
C THR A 30 -10.19 4.56 22.99
N LEU A 31 -9.30 3.61 22.68
CA LEU A 31 -8.85 3.32 21.32
C LEU A 31 -10.02 2.87 20.42
N ASN A 32 -10.89 2.01 20.93
CA ASN A 32 -12.09 1.58 20.23
C ASN A 32 -13.04 2.77 19.97
N GLY A 33 -13.28 3.62 20.98
CA GLY A 33 -14.07 4.85 20.83
C GLY A 33 -13.51 5.83 19.80
N LEU A 34 -12.17 5.88 19.63
CA LEU A 34 -11.50 6.71 18.63
C LEU A 34 -11.40 6.06 17.24
N LYS A 35 -11.92 4.82 17.08
CA LYS A 35 -11.83 3.98 15.89
C LYS A 35 -10.38 3.74 15.45
N ILE A 36 -9.50 3.45 16.39
CA ILE A 36 -8.09 3.13 16.13
C ILE A 36 -7.92 1.61 16.13
N ARG A 37 -7.44 1.07 15.01
CA ARG A 37 -7.11 -0.35 14.85
C ARG A 37 -5.68 -0.61 15.31
N VAL A 38 -5.50 -1.55 16.23
CA VAL A 38 -4.17 -1.92 16.73
C VAL A 38 -3.87 -3.36 16.38
N SER A 39 -2.77 -3.59 15.65
CA SER A 39 -2.26 -4.92 15.34
C SER A 39 -0.93 -5.15 16.04
N VAL A 40 -0.68 -6.37 16.50
CA VAL A 40 0.51 -6.73 17.27
C VAL A 40 1.23 -7.89 16.56
N ILE A 41 2.55 -7.82 16.50
CA ILE A 41 3.42 -8.94 16.15
C ILE A 41 4.24 -9.26 17.40
N GLY A 42 3.96 -10.39 18.03
CA GLY A 42 4.63 -10.85 19.25
C GLY A 42 5.85 -11.73 18.95
N LEU A 43 6.91 -11.61 19.73
CA LEU A 43 8.03 -12.54 19.69
C LEU A 43 7.77 -13.75 20.60
N SER A 44 7.95 -14.95 20.05
CA SER A 44 7.97 -16.26 20.73
C SER A 44 6.67 -16.72 21.41
N ALA A 45 5.90 -15.84 22.06
CA ALA A 45 4.70 -16.24 22.78
C ALA A 45 3.57 -15.21 22.69
N GLU A 46 2.37 -15.70 23.00
CA GLU A 46 1.14 -14.92 23.02
C GLU A 46 0.92 -14.29 24.40
N VAL A 47 0.70 -12.98 24.45
CA VAL A 47 0.35 -12.24 25.67
C VAL A 47 -1.13 -11.91 25.67
N ARG A 48 -1.84 -12.41 26.68
CA ARG A 48 -3.31 -12.32 26.79
C ARG A 48 -3.86 -10.89 26.64
N VAL A 49 -3.17 -9.91 27.21
CA VAL A 49 -3.58 -8.50 27.13
C VAL A 49 -3.51 -7.99 25.68
N CYS A 50 -2.45 -8.34 24.95
CA CYS A 50 -2.31 -8.01 23.53
C CYS A 50 -3.38 -8.69 22.66
N THR A 51 -3.73 -9.95 22.96
CA THR A 51 -4.83 -10.66 22.28
C THR A 51 -6.17 -9.95 22.45
N ILE A 52 -6.46 -9.45 23.66
CA ILE A 52 -7.69 -8.69 23.91
C ILE A 52 -7.64 -7.35 23.18
N LEU A 53 -6.52 -6.63 23.23
CA LEU A 53 -6.32 -5.36 22.55
C LEU A 53 -6.59 -5.46 21.04
N THR A 54 -5.98 -6.44 20.36
CA THR A 54 -6.15 -6.60 18.91
C THR A 54 -7.58 -7.03 18.56
N ARG A 55 -8.18 -7.94 19.33
CA ARG A 55 -9.56 -8.39 19.12
C ARG A 55 -10.58 -7.27 19.28
N GLU A 56 -10.45 -6.45 20.33
CA GLU A 56 -11.37 -5.34 20.62
C GLU A 56 -11.22 -4.18 19.62
N THR A 57 -10.01 -3.94 19.10
CA THR A 57 -9.73 -2.87 18.13
C THR A 57 -9.86 -3.31 16.67
N GLY A 58 -10.17 -4.59 16.41
CA GLY A 58 -10.31 -5.17 15.07
C GLY A 58 -9.00 -5.32 14.30
N GLY A 59 -7.87 -5.40 15.01
CA GLY A 59 -6.57 -5.71 14.43
C GLY A 59 -6.24 -7.21 14.47
N SER A 60 -5.01 -7.54 14.11
CA SER A 60 -4.49 -8.91 14.11
C SER A 60 -3.38 -9.08 15.14
N TYR A 61 -3.32 -10.23 15.80
CA TYR A 61 -2.19 -10.63 16.63
C TYR A 61 -1.53 -11.88 16.06
N ASN A 62 -0.25 -11.77 15.69
CA ASN A 62 0.52 -12.89 15.16
C ASN A 62 1.79 -13.08 16.00
N VAL A 63 2.24 -14.33 16.15
CA VAL A 63 3.46 -14.67 16.88
C VAL A 63 4.54 -15.12 15.90
N ILE A 64 5.73 -14.56 16.02
CA ILE A 64 6.89 -14.88 15.18
C ILE A 64 7.39 -16.29 15.52
N LEU A 65 7.63 -17.08 14.46
CA LEU A 65 8.18 -18.44 14.56
C LEU A 65 9.67 -18.44 14.17
N ASP A 66 9.98 -17.85 13.02
CA ASP A 66 11.31 -17.72 12.45
C ASP A 66 11.47 -16.39 11.68
N GLU A 67 12.64 -16.15 11.10
CA GLU A 67 12.93 -14.92 10.35
C GLU A 67 12.07 -14.79 9.08
N SER A 68 11.84 -15.89 8.37
CA SER A 68 10.96 -15.96 7.19
C SER A 68 9.54 -15.55 7.53
N HIS A 69 8.96 -16.16 8.56
CA HIS A 69 7.62 -15.86 9.03
C HIS A 69 7.52 -14.41 9.50
N PHE A 70 8.54 -13.86 10.16
CA PHE A 70 8.52 -12.43 10.52
C PHE A 70 8.45 -11.52 9.29
N LYS A 71 9.20 -11.82 8.22
CA LYS A 71 9.12 -11.08 6.96
C LYS A 71 7.73 -11.19 6.33
N GLU A 72 7.13 -12.38 6.32
CA GLU A 72 5.76 -12.59 5.83
C GLU A 72 4.74 -11.78 6.62
N LEU A 73 4.84 -11.76 7.95
CA LEU A 73 3.95 -10.97 8.82
C LEU A 73 4.08 -9.47 8.57
N LEU A 74 5.30 -8.97 8.34
CA LEU A 74 5.51 -7.57 7.94
C LEU A 74 4.88 -7.29 6.57
N MET A 75 5.10 -8.16 5.59
CA MET A 75 4.53 -8.02 4.25
C MET A 75 3.01 -8.07 4.23
N LEU A 76 2.39 -8.83 5.15
CA LEU A 76 0.94 -8.84 5.34
C LEU A 76 0.42 -7.45 5.73
N HIS A 77 1.15 -6.73 6.60
CA HIS A 77 0.80 -5.39 7.06
C HIS A 77 1.18 -4.27 6.08
N VAL A 78 1.93 -4.55 5.02
CA VAL A 78 2.16 -3.60 3.92
C VAL A 78 0.89 -3.41 3.09
N LYS A 79 0.08 -4.45 2.93
CA LYS A 79 -1.19 -4.38 2.19
C LYS A 79 -2.21 -3.61 3.04
N PRO A 80 -2.85 -2.56 2.49
CA PRO A 80 -3.85 -1.80 3.23
C PRO A 80 -5.00 -2.74 3.63
N PRO A 81 -5.34 -2.85 4.92
CA PRO A 81 -6.39 -3.75 5.34
C PRO A 81 -7.76 -3.24 4.89
N PRO A 82 -8.76 -4.14 4.77
CA PRO A 82 -10.12 -3.73 4.41
C PRO A 82 -10.68 -2.75 5.45
N ALA A 83 -11.28 -1.68 4.96
CA ALA A 83 -11.94 -0.70 5.82
C ALA A 83 -13.13 -1.32 6.55
N SER A 84 -13.34 -0.92 7.81
CA SER A 84 -14.55 -1.28 8.54
C SER A 84 -15.77 -0.63 7.88
N SER A 85 -16.93 -1.28 7.90
CA SER A 85 -18.20 -0.72 7.40
C SER A 85 -18.63 0.57 8.12
N SER A 86 -18.04 0.86 9.29
CA SER A 86 -18.30 2.05 10.10
C SER A 86 -17.42 3.26 9.75
N SER A 87 -16.52 3.12 8.77
CA SER A 87 -15.60 4.16 8.35
C SER A 87 -16.30 5.19 7.46
N GLU A 88 -16.10 6.46 7.73
CA GLU A 88 -16.68 7.54 6.94
C GLU A 88 -15.97 7.64 5.58
N CYS A 89 -16.73 7.51 4.49
CA CYS A 89 -16.24 7.81 3.15
C CYS A 89 -16.51 9.29 2.85
N SER A 90 -15.48 10.14 3.02
CA SER A 90 -15.57 11.56 2.69
C SER A 90 -14.74 11.88 1.45
N LEU A 91 -15.28 12.70 0.54
CA LEU A 91 -14.51 13.22 -0.58
C LEU A 91 -13.54 14.30 -0.10
N ILE A 92 -12.25 14.09 -0.33
CA ILE A 92 -11.18 15.00 0.08
C ILE A 92 -10.72 15.79 -1.13
N ARG A 93 -10.49 17.09 -0.96
CA ARG A 93 -9.85 17.92 -1.99
C ARG A 93 -8.35 17.59 -2.02
N MET A 94 -7.86 17.15 -3.17
CA MET A 94 -6.44 16.90 -3.41
C MET A 94 -5.89 17.90 -4.44
N GLY A 95 -4.63 18.29 -4.26
CA GLY A 95 -3.89 19.13 -5.20
C GLY A 95 -2.88 18.30 -6.00
N PHE A 96 -2.91 18.44 -7.33
CA PHE A 96 -1.92 17.86 -8.24
C PHE A 96 -1.00 18.98 -8.75
N PRO A 97 0.12 19.28 -8.06
CA PRO A 97 1.00 20.33 -8.52
C PRO A 97 1.81 19.85 -9.74
N GLN A 98 2.02 20.76 -10.68
CA GLN A 98 2.85 20.49 -11.87
C GLN A 98 4.32 20.75 -11.54
N HIS A 99 5.21 19.94 -12.12
CA HIS A 99 6.64 20.20 -12.03
C HIS A 99 6.98 21.45 -12.84
N VAL A 100 7.42 22.51 -12.16
CA VAL A 100 7.95 23.71 -12.81
C VAL A 100 9.46 23.70 -12.65
N ILE A 101 10.17 23.64 -13.78
CA ILE A 101 11.60 23.90 -13.82
C ILE A 101 11.74 25.41 -13.84
N ALA A 102 12.32 25.98 -12.77
CA ALA A 102 12.66 27.40 -12.77
C ALA A 102 13.81 27.60 -13.77
N SER A 103 13.52 28.13 -14.96
CA SER A 103 14.56 28.64 -15.85
C SER A 103 15.11 29.94 -15.24
N MET A 104 16.44 30.11 -15.29
CA MET A 104 17.16 31.29 -14.79
C MET A 104 16.84 32.58 -15.59
N SER A 105 15.77 32.60 -16.38
CA SER A 105 15.39 33.70 -17.28
C SER A 105 14.33 34.65 -16.69
N ASP A 106 13.68 34.31 -15.58
CA ASP A 106 12.69 35.18 -14.97
C ASP A 106 13.37 36.24 -14.09
N GLN A 107 13.66 37.41 -14.67
CA GLN A 107 14.13 38.61 -13.95
C GLN A 107 13.09 39.17 -12.96
N ASP A 108 11.88 38.59 -12.90
CA ASP A 108 10.80 38.97 -11.99
C ASP A 108 10.49 37.88 -10.94
N ALA A 109 11.53 37.27 -10.36
CA ALA A 109 11.35 36.29 -9.30
C ALA A 109 10.73 36.93 -8.04
N LYS A 110 9.40 36.91 -7.95
CA LYS A 110 8.66 37.20 -6.71
C LYS A 110 9.25 36.36 -5.57
N PRO A 111 9.65 36.97 -4.44
CA PRO A 111 10.15 36.22 -3.30
C PRO A 111 9.09 35.20 -2.89
N SER A 112 9.48 33.93 -2.90
CA SER A 112 8.59 32.82 -2.57
C SER A 112 9.25 32.04 -1.45
N PHE A 113 8.56 31.96 -0.31
CA PHE A 113 8.99 31.15 0.82
C PHE A 113 9.01 29.67 0.40
N SER A 114 10.21 29.12 0.25
CA SER A 114 10.44 27.68 0.16
C SER A 114 10.78 27.16 1.54
N MET A 115 10.18 26.03 1.94
CA MET A 115 10.42 25.40 3.24
C MET A 115 11.76 24.64 3.30
N SER A 116 12.54 24.65 2.22
CA SER A 116 13.81 23.95 2.04
C SER A 116 14.91 24.91 1.58
N THR A 117 16.07 24.84 2.20
CA THR A 117 17.24 25.70 1.93
C THR A 117 18.19 25.17 0.85
N HIS A 118 17.98 23.95 0.31
CA HIS A 118 19.03 23.24 -0.43
C HIS A 118 18.76 22.90 -1.92
N SER A 119 17.56 23.09 -2.46
CA SER A 119 17.26 22.61 -3.83
C SER A 119 16.29 23.53 -4.58
N TRP A 120 16.81 24.62 -5.14
CA TRP A 120 16.04 25.68 -5.83
C TRP A 120 15.64 25.34 -7.28
N ARG A 121 15.92 24.12 -7.74
CA ARG A 121 15.78 23.75 -9.16
C ARG A 121 14.45 23.07 -9.52
N LEU A 122 13.80 22.42 -8.57
CA LEU A 122 12.53 21.72 -8.79
C LEU A 122 11.55 22.18 -7.72
N LEU A 123 10.66 23.08 -8.11
CA LEU A 123 9.67 23.66 -7.22
C LEU A 123 8.29 23.31 -7.77
N LEU A 124 7.47 22.70 -6.93
CA LEU A 124 6.11 22.33 -7.26
C LEU A 124 5.16 23.36 -6.63
N PRO A 125 4.65 24.33 -7.41
CA PRO A 125 3.71 25.31 -6.91
C PRO A 125 2.36 24.64 -6.64
N THR A 126 1.82 24.88 -5.45
CA THR A 126 0.47 24.42 -5.10
C THR A 126 -0.59 25.18 -5.91
N PRO A 127 -1.66 24.50 -6.36
CA PRO A 127 -2.69 25.13 -7.18
C PRO A 127 -3.50 26.22 -6.43
N GLN A 128 -3.57 26.15 -5.10
CA GLN A 128 -4.42 27.02 -4.30
C GLN A 128 -3.69 28.26 -3.74
N CYS A 129 -2.53 28.08 -3.10
CA CYS A 129 -1.80 29.19 -2.45
C CYS A 129 -0.45 29.52 -3.11
N ARG A 130 -0.06 28.80 -4.17
CA ARG A 130 1.22 28.94 -4.89
C ARG A 130 2.47 28.79 -4.02
N ALA A 131 2.34 28.28 -2.80
CA ALA A 131 3.48 27.83 -2.00
C ALA A 131 4.24 26.74 -2.75
N LYS A 132 5.56 26.71 -2.61
CA LYS A 132 6.45 25.82 -3.38
C LYS A 132 6.99 24.71 -2.48
N TYR A 133 6.87 23.47 -2.96
CA TYR A 133 7.37 22.27 -2.28
C TYR A 133 8.40 21.58 -3.16
N THR A 134 9.38 20.93 -2.54
CA THR A 134 10.42 20.15 -3.22
C THR A 134 10.02 18.70 -3.44
N GLU A 135 9.14 18.17 -2.59
CA GLU A 135 8.78 16.75 -2.57
C GLU A 135 7.27 16.57 -2.43
N LEU A 136 6.80 15.40 -2.87
CA LEU A 136 5.43 14.92 -2.74
C LEU A 136 5.46 13.47 -2.24
N PRO A 137 4.47 13.01 -1.47
CA PRO A 137 3.24 13.72 -1.07
C PRO A 137 3.42 14.56 0.20
N VAL A 138 2.79 15.74 0.28
CA VAL A 138 2.90 16.65 1.43
C VAL A 138 1.59 17.41 1.66
N GLU A 139 1.21 17.65 2.91
CA GLU A 139 0.14 18.59 3.26
C GLU A 139 0.67 20.03 3.24
N CYS A 140 0.02 20.89 2.45
CA CYS A 140 0.42 22.28 2.32
C CYS A 140 0.25 23.04 3.66
N LYS A 141 1.33 23.60 4.20
CA LYS A 141 1.29 24.34 5.49
C LYS A 141 0.62 25.70 5.43
N VAL A 142 0.34 26.22 4.23
CA VAL A 142 -0.30 27.52 4.04
C VAL A 142 -1.82 27.37 3.88
N CYS A 143 -2.28 26.42 3.05
CA CYS A 143 -3.72 26.25 2.78
C CYS A 143 -4.32 24.91 3.25
N GLY A 144 -3.54 24.01 3.85
CA GLY A 144 -3.99 22.70 4.33
C GLY A 144 -4.32 21.68 3.23
N LEU A 145 -4.08 22.01 1.95
CA LEU A 145 -4.39 21.12 0.83
C LEU A 145 -3.37 19.96 0.77
N THR A 146 -3.84 18.72 0.72
CA THR A 146 -2.99 17.54 0.50
C THR A 146 -2.50 17.52 -0.95
N LEU A 147 -1.18 17.54 -1.12
CA LEU A 147 -0.53 17.53 -2.42
C LEU A 147 -0.05 16.11 -2.72
N VAL A 148 -0.49 15.58 -3.86
CA VAL A 148 -0.16 14.24 -4.35
C VAL A 148 0.17 14.31 -5.83
N SER A 149 0.99 13.37 -6.31
CA SER A 149 1.20 13.20 -7.75
C SER A 149 0.21 12.16 -8.27
N ALA A 150 -0.31 12.35 -9.48
CA ALA A 150 -1.19 11.37 -10.11
C ALA A 150 -0.52 9.97 -10.24
N PRO A 151 0.79 9.85 -10.55
CA PRO A 151 1.47 8.57 -10.54
C PRO A 151 1.49 7.87 -9.18
N HIS A 152 1.55 8.60 -8.06
CA HIS A 152 1.53 7.99 -6.73
C HIS A 152 0.18 7.33 -6.44
N LEU A 153 -0.92 7.99 -6.81
CA LEU A 153 -2.25 7.38 -6.75
C LEU A 153 -2.35 6.20 -7.70
N ALA A 154 -1.84 6.35 -8.92
CA ALA A 154 -1.91 5.29 -9.93
C ALA A 154 -1.22 4.00 -9.46
N ARG A 155 -0.08 4.12 -8.78
CA ARG A 155 0.62 2.97 -8.19
C ARG A 155 -0.22 2.22 -7.16
N SER A 156 -1.16 2.88 -6.46
CA SER A 156 -2.02 2.21 -5.47
C SER A 156 -3.23 1.48 -6.07
N PHE A 157 -3.51 1.63 -7.38
CA PHE A 157 -4.70 1.02 -8.01
C PHE A 157 -4.73 -0.51 -7.92
N HIS A 158 -3.58 -1.18 -7.88
CA HIS A 158 -3.53 -2.63 -7.77
C HIS A 158 -4.09 -3.16 -6.43
N HIS A 159 -4.13 -2.34 -5.38
CA HIS A 159 -4.84 -2.68 -4.14
C HIS A 159 -6.35 -2.52 -4.24
N LEU A 160 -6.82 -1.62 -5.13
CA LEU A 160 -8.25 -1.39 -5.36
C LEU A 160 -8.85 -2.43 -6.32
N PHE A 161 -8.05 -2.90 -7.27
CA PHE A 161 -8.44 -3.89 -8.28
C PHE A 161 -7.34 -4.96 -8.36
N PRO A 162 -7.25 -5.86 -7.37
CA PRO A 162 -6.24 -6.92 -7.38
C PRO A 162 -6.45 -7.85 -8.57
N LEU A 163 -5.35 -8.33 -9.14
CA LEU A 163 -5.38 -9.35 -10.17
C LEU A 163 -5.86 -10.68 -9.55
N GLU A 164 -6.81 -11.34 -10.22
CA GLU A 164 -7.23 -12.68 -9.84
C GLU A 164 -6.12 -13.70 -10.09
N ALA A 165 -5.96 -14.63 -9.15
CA ALA A 165 -5.00 -15.72 -9.27
C ALA A 165 -5.26 -16.53 -10.54
N PHE A 166 -4.19 -16.90 -11.24
CA PHE A 166 -4.30 -17.75 -12.42
C PHE A 166 -4.69 -19.17 -12.04
N GLN A 167 -5.44 -19.84 -12.93
CA GLN A 167 -5.82 -21.22 -12.74
C GLN A 167 -4.62 -22.12 -13.04
N GLU A 168 -4.15 -22.83 -12.02
CA GLU A 168 -3.09 -23.83 -12.16
C GLU A 168 -3.66 -25.13 -12.74
N THR A 169 -3.09 -25.60 -13.84
CA THR A 169 -3.41 -26.89 -14.46
C THR A 169 -2.12 -27.69 -14.71
N PRO A 170 -2.16 -29.03 -14.57
CA PRO A 170 -0.99 -29.85 -14.87
C PRO A 170 -0.73 -29.86 -16.38
N LEU A 171 0.56 -29.83 -16.77
CA LEU A 171 0.99 -29.78 -18.17
C LEU A 171 0.44 -30.96 -19.00
N GLU A 172 0.27 -32.12 -18.38
CA GLU A 172 -0.28 -33.33 -19.01
C GLU A 172 -1.72 -33.15 -19.51
N SER A 173 -2.50 -32.30 -18.83
CA SER A 173 -3.90 -32.02 -19.17
C SER A 173 -4.06 -30.90 -20.19
N TYR A 174 -2.99 -30.21 -20.53
CA TYR A 174 -3.03 -29.05 -21.40
C TYR A 174 -2.77 -29.45 -22.86
N GLU A 175 -3.81 -29.36 -23.69
CA GLU A 175 -3.79 -29.73 -25.11
C GLU A 175 -3.41 -28.57 -26.06
N GLY A 176 -2.91 -27.45 -25.53
CA GLY A 176 -2.59 -26.26 -26.32
C GLY A 176 -1.10 -26.10 -26.70
N GLU A 177 -0.79 -24.98 -27.33
CA GLU A 177 0.58 -24.59 -27.66
C GLU A 177 1.42 -24.42 -26.38
N ARG A 178 2.58 -25.09 -26.33
CA ARG A 178 3.45 -25.12 -25.16
C ARG A 178 4.40 -23.93 -25.08
N PHE A 179 3.88 -22.73 -25.33
CA PHE A 179 4.65 -21.49 -25.22
C PHE A 179 3.97 -20.55 -24.24
N CYS A 180 4.76 -19.93 -23.38
CA CYS A 180 4.32 -18.89 -22.48
C CYS A 180 4.03 -17.61 -23.28
N GLU A 181 2.85 -17.03 -23.11
CA GLU A 181 2.46 -15.82 -23.85
C GLU A 181 3.36 -14.61 -23.50
N ALA A 182 3.82 -14.52 -22.25
CA ALA A 182 4.60 -13.38 -21.77
C ALA A 182 6.07 -13.42 -22.20
N CYS A 183 6.77 -14.53 -21.95
CA CYS A 183 8.20 -14.66 -22.25
C CYS A 183 8.49 -15.37 -23.58
N GLN A 184 7.47 -15.92 -24.25
CA GLN A 184 7.59 -16.71 -25.48
C GLN A 184 8.52 -17.93 -25.32
N GLY A 185 8.78 -18.36 -24.08
CA GLY A 185 9.55 -19.54 -23.74
C GLY A 185 8.70 -20.81 -23.76
N GLU A 186 9.32 -21.95 -24.01
CA GLU A 186 8.67 -23.25 -23.98
C GLU A 186 8.27 -23.63 -22.54
N LEU A 187 7.04 -24.10 -22.35
CA LEU A 187 6.50 -24.56 -21.07
C LEU A 187 7.07 -25.94 -20.72
N LYS A 188 8.08 -25.97 -19.86
CA LYS A 188 8.75 -27.20 -19.40
C LYS A 188 8.34 -27.64 -17.99
N ASP A 189 7.65 -26.75 -17.27
CA ASP A 189 7.24 -26.98 -15.90
C ASP A 189 6.06 -27.96 -15.80
N LYS A 190 5.90 -28.60 -14.64
CA LYS A 190 4.82 -29.56 -14.39
C LYS A 190 3.43 -28.92 -14.39
N SER A 191 3.38 -27.62 -14.08
CA SER A 191 2.15 -26.85 -14.02
C SER A 191 2.19 -25.64 -14.94
N VAL A 192 1.00 -25.25 -15.36
CA VAL A 192 0.71 -24.23 -16.34
C VAL A 192 -0.32 -23.29 -15.74
N PHE A 193 -0.11 -21.98 -15.88
CA PHE A 193 -0.97 -20.97 -15.25
C PHE A 193 -1.81 -20.27 -16.32
N THR A 194 -3.13 -20.37 -16.19
CA THR A 194 -4.07 -19.81 -17.16
C THR A 194 -4.83 -18.61 -16.58
N CYS A 195 -4.80 -17.48 -17.28
CA CYS A 195 -5.56 -16.31 -16.87
C CYS A 195 -7.06 -16.50 -17.13
N LEU A 196 -7.92 -16.30 -16.12
CA LEU A 196 -9.37 -16.50 -16.24
C LEU A 196 -10.06 -15.53 -17.21
N ALA A 197 -9.52 -14.32 -17.39
CA ALA A 197 -10.11 -13.29 -18.24
C ALA A 197 -9.78 -13.48 -19.73
N CYS A 198 -8.50 -13.59 -20.08
CA CYS A 198 -8.07 -13.73 -21.48
C CYS A 198 -7.84 -15.17 -21.94
N LYS A 199 -7.87 -16.15 -21.01
CA LYS A 199 -7.62 -17.58 -21.25
C LYS A 199 -6.24 -17.89 -21.86
N LYS A 200 -5.29 -16.96 -21.74
CA LYS A 200 -3.90 -17.17 -22.16
C LYS A 200 -3.07 -17.81 -21.06
N VAL A 201 -1.95 -18.38 -21.46
CA VAL A 201 -1.15 -19.28 -20.66
C VAL A 201 0.23 -18.70 -20.34
N PHE A 202 0.68 -18.94 -19.11
CA PHE A 202 1.92 -18.43 -18.54
C PHE A 202 2.70 -19.54 -17.82
N CYS A 203 4.03 -19.43 -17.80
CA CYS A 203 4.90 -20.26 -16.96
C CYS A 203 4.91 -19.77 -15.49
N VAL A 204 5.49 -20.57 -14.59
CA VAL A 204 5.61 -20.25 -13.16
C VAL A 204 6.31 -18.89 -12.94
N GLU A 205 7.42 -18.64 -13.63
CA GLU A 205 8.19 -17.40 -13.45
C GLU A 205 7.40 -16.16 -13.89
N CYS A 206 6.66 -16.27 -14.99
CA CYS A 206 5.81 -15.20 -15.47
C CYS A 206 4.62 -14.98 -14.55
N ASP A 207 4.02 -16.04 -14.01
CA ASP A 207 2.94 -15.95 -13.02
C ASP A 207 3.38 -15.17 -11.78
N LEU A 208 4.53 -15.53 -11.19
CA LEU A 208 5.12 -14.82 -10.05
C LEU A 208 5.40 -13.36 -10.38
N PHE A 209 6.05 -13.07 -11.50
CA PHE A 209 6.36 -11.70 -11.92
C PHE A 209 5.09 -10.86 -12.13
N ILE A 210 4.05 -11.45 -12.72
CA ILE A 210 2.78 -10.79 -12.95
C ILE A 210 2.08 -10.47 -11.63
N HIS A 211 2.04 -11.41 -10.68
CA HIS A 211 1.32 -11.21 -9.42
C HIS A 211 2.07 -10.36 -8.40
N ASP A 212 3.41 -10.42 -8.37
CA ASP A 212 4.22 -9.72 -7.37
C ASP A 212 4.72 -8.35 -7.83
N THR A 213 4.95 -8.16 -9.14
CA THR A 213 5.57 -6.92 -9.66
C THR A 213 4.66 -6.14 -10.58
N LEU A 214 4.08 -6.77 -11.61
CA LEU A 214 3.25 -6.05 -12.58
C LEU A 214 1.84 -5.75 -12.06
N HIS A 215 1.30 -6.63 -11.23
CA HIS A 215 -0.07 -6.66 -10.74
C HIS A 215 -1.16 -6.54 -11.84
N CYS A 216 -0.81 -6.86 -13.08
CA CYS A 216 -1.69 -6.79 -14.25
C CYS A 216 -1.30 -7.88 -15.25
N CYS A 217 -2.29 -8.59 -15.80
CA CYS A 217 -2.04 -9.53 -16.89
C CYS A 217 -1.69 -8.78 -18.17
N PRO A 218 -0.49 -8.96 -18.77
CA PRO A 218 -0.04 -8.20 -19.94
C PRO A 218 -0.93 -8.44 -21.16
N SER A 219 -1.56 -9.61 -21.24
CA SER A 219 -2.43 -9.98 -22.35
C SER A 219 -3.85 -9.44 -22.25
N CYS A 220 -4.30 -9.04 -21.06
CA CYS A 220 -5.62 -8.43 -20.84
C CYS A 220 -5.64 -6.93 -21.16
N ILE A 221 -4.48 -6.26 -21.15
CA ILE A 221 -4.38 -4.81 -21.38
C ILE A 221 -4.82 -4.43 -22.80
N PRO A 222 -4.37 -5.11 -23.88
CA PRO A 222 -4.79 -4.76 -25.24
C PRO A 222 -6.25 -5.08 -25.53
N SER A 223 -6.84 -6.05 -24.83
CA SER A 223 -8.22 -6.52 -25.06
C SER A 223 -9.29 -5.69 -24.34
N ARG A 224 -8.90 -4.63 -23.61
CA ARG A 224 -9.84 -3.81 -22.80
C ARG A 224 -10.32 -2.54 -23.52
N ASN A 225 -10.17 -2.49 -24.85
CA ASN A 225 -10.77 -1.45 -25.71
C ASN A 225 -12.22 -1.77 -26.04
#